data_AF-A0A2V9Q0Y7-F1
#
_entry.id   AF-A0A2V9Q0Y7-F1
#
_cell.length_a   1.000
_cell.length_b   1.000
_cell.length_c   1.000
_cell.angle_alpha   90.00
_cell.angle_beta   90.00
_cell.angle_gamma   90.00
#
_symmetry.space_group_name_H-M   'P 1'
#
loop_
_entity.id
_entity.type
_entity.pdbx_description
1 polymer ?
#
loop_
_entity_poly.entity_id
_entity_poly.type
_entity_poly.pdbx_seq_one_letter_code
_entity_poly.pdbx_strand_id
1 'polypeptide(L)'
;MRLLRIFSALVVLISALVATGCGGSNHGSPPPSSNRVFLVVEENHSYSEVIGNSGMPYLNSLAAKYGLATQYYANTHPSIGNYFMLTTGRIETEDDQFSGLISDDNIIRELVKAGKTWRSYAESLPNIGYTGGDVFPYEKGHNPFAYFSDVVGTSQFRICSTTVTMDHWQQLTSGFRQISARYSAAVIFKIMVSW
;
A
#
# COMPACT_ATOMS: atom_id res chain seq x y z
N MET A 1 83.49 -11.01 -26.38
CA MET A 1 83.36 -9.93 -27.37
C MET A 1 81.90 -9.48 -27.36
N ARG A 2 81.66 -8.19 -27.07
CA ARG A 2 80.33 -7.55 -27.11
C ARG A 2 79.77 -7.64 -28.53
N LEU A 3 78.46 -7.87 -28.69
CA LEU A 3 77.65 -7.16 -29.67
C LEU A 3 76.16 -7.27 -29.33
N LEU A 4 75.63 -6.10 -29.01
CA LEU A 4 74.27 -5.73 -28.69
C LEU A 4 73.43 -5.66 -29.98
N ARG A 5 72.22 -6.23 -30.04
CA ARG A 5 71.12 -5.71 -30.87
C ARG A 5 69.76 -5.99 -30.21
N ILE A 6 69.15 -4.91 -29.74
CA ILE A 6 67.76 -4.75 -29.31
C ILE A 6 66.90 -4.61 -30.57
N PHE A 7 65.72 -5.25 -30.64
CA PHE A 7 64.52 -4.67 -31.29
C PHE A 7 63.24 -5.44 -30.89
N SER A 8 62.35 -4.70 -30.20
CA SER A 8 60.88 -4.71 -30.26
C SER A 8 60.01 -5.91 -29.84
N ALA A 9 59.55 -5.82 -28.59
CA ALA A 9 58.15 -5.71 -28.13
C ALA A 9 56.98 -6.26 -28.99
N LEU A 10 56.24 -7.21 -28.42
CA LEU A 10 54.76 -7.32 -28.44
C LEU A 10 54.34 -8.31 -27.33
N VAL A 11 54.13 -7.89 -26.08
CA VAL A 11 52.84 -7.56 -25.42
C VAL A 11 51.69 -8.56 -25.70
N VAL A 12 51.42 -9.45 -24.73
CA VAL A 12 50.05 -9.79 -24.28
C VAL A 12 50.11 -10.05 -22.77
N LEU A 13 49.72 -9.05 -21.98
CA LEU A 13 49.46 -9.19 -20.55
C LEU A 13 47.99 -9.59 -20.39
N ILE A 14 47.73 -10.83 -19.96
CA ILE A 14 46.38 -11.30 -19.64
C ILE A 14 46.01 -10.74 -18.26
N SER A 15 45.29 -9.61 -18.25
CA SER A 15 44.63 -9.12 -17.05
C SER A 15 43.32 -9.89 -16.87
N ALA A 16 43.33 -10.88 -15.97
CA ALA A 16 42.11 -11.53 -15.51
C ALA A 16 41.34 -10.58 -14.57
N LEU A 17 40.36 -9.86 -15.11
CA LEU A 17 39.40 -9.12 -14.30
C LEU A 17 38.25 -10.07 -13.95
N VAL A 18 38.35 -10.77 -12.83
CA VAL A 18 37.21 -11.44 -12.20
C VAL A 18 36.38 -10.34 -11.52
N ALA A 19 35.47 -9.75 -12.28
CA ALA A 19 34.41 -8.94 -11.69
C ALA A 19 33.44 -9.90 -10.98
N THR A 20 33.56 -9.99 -9.67
CA THR A 20 32.50 -10.46 -8.77
C THR A 20 31.25 -9.64 -9.05
N GLY A 21 30.36 -10.17 -9.89
CA GLY A 21 29.01 -9.66 -10.05
C GLY A 21 28.25 -9.92 -8.75
N CYS A 22 28.09 -8.89 -7.92
CA CYS A 22 27.02 -8.90 -6.93
C CYS A 22 25.71 -9.05 -7.72
N GLY A 23 24.98 -10.13 -7.45
CA GLY A 23 23.66 -10.36 -8.01
C GLY A 23 22.78 -9.14 -7.73
N GLY A 24 22.53 -8.35 -8.77
CA GLY A 24 21.52 -7.32 -8.74
C GLY A 24 20.18 -8.03 -8.59
N SER A 25 19.64 -8.06 -7.38
CA SER A 25 18.21 -8.18 -7.22
C SER A 25 17.59 -7.09 -8.08
N ASN A 26 16.77 -7.50 -9.06
CA ASN A 26 15.91 -6.61 -9.82
C ASN A 26 14.89 -5.99 -8.86
N HIS A 27 15.35 -5.07 -8.02
CA HIS A 27 14.47 -4.14 -7.33
C HIS A 27 13.93 -3.25 -8.44
N GLY A 28 12.64 -3.42 -8.75
CA GLY A 28 11.95 -2.57 -9.70
C GLY A 28 12.26 -1.10 -9.40
N SER A 29 12.36 -0.28 -10.44
CA SER A 29 12.68 1.14 -10.31
C SER A 29 11.89 1.76 -9.15
N PRO A 30 12.54 2.49 -8.23
CA PRO A 30 11.85 3.07 -7.10
C PRO A 30 10.66 3.90 -7.60
N PRO A 31 9.50 3.81 -6.92
CA PRO A 31 8.32 4.53 -7.36
C PRO A 31 8.64 6.02 -7.49
N PRO A 32 8.05 6.73 -8.47
CA PRO A 32 8.24 8.17 -8.62
C PRO A 32 7.99 8.88 -7.28
N SER A 33 8.85 9.84 -6.92
CA SER A 33 8.65 10.60 -5.70
C SER A 33 7.31 11.33 -5.77
N SER A 34 6.44 11.09 -4.79
CA SER A 34 5.17 11.80 -4.65
C SER A 34 5.05 12.41 -3.26
N ASN A 35 4.44 13.60 -3.21
CA ASN A 35 4.10 14.27 -1.96
C ASN A 35 2.76 13.79 -1.38
N ARG A 36 2.09 12.83 -2.05
CA ARG A 36 0.78 12.30 -1.66
C ARG A 36 0.72 10.80 -1.93
N VAL A 37 0.22 10.06 -0.96
CA VAL A 37 -0.01 8.62 -1.09
C VAL A 37 -1.48 8.35 -0.84
N PHE A 38 -2.10 7.57 -1.72
CA PHE A 38 -3.40 6.96 -1.50
C PHE A 38 -3.21 5.46 -1.36
N LEU A 39 -3.69 4.90 -0.25
CA LEU A 39 -3.83 3.45 -0.08
C LEU A 39 -5.32 3.12 -0.26
N VAL A 40 -5.61 2.29 -1.25
CA VAL A 40 -6.94 1.76 -1.51
C VAL A 40 -6.91 0.28 -1.19
N VAL A 41 -7.87 -0.18 -0.38
CA VAL A 41 -7.92 -1.55 0.09
C VAL A 41 -9.19 -2.18 -0.48
N GLU A 42 -9.02 -3.23 -1.27
CA GLU A 42 -10.11 -4.07 -1.77
C GLU A 42 -10.35 -5.19 -0.79
N GLU A 43 -11.59 -5.31 -0.31
CA GLU A 43 -11.96 -6.30 0.69
C GLU A 43 -12.47 -7.59 0.04
N ASN A 44 -12.16 -8.74 0.66
CA ASN A 44 -12.70 -10.06 0.33
C ASN A 44 -12.52 -10.51 -1.14
N HIS A 45 -11.36 -10.23 -1.73
CA HIS A 45 -11.04 -10.66 -3.09
C HIS A 45 -9.68 -11.33 -3.18
N SER A 46 -9.58 -12.43 -3.93
CA SER A 46 -8.32 -13.07 -4.31
C SER A 46 -7.66 -12.36 -5.49
N TYR A 47 -6.34 -12.55 -5.63
CA TYR A 47 -5.59 -12.06 -6.78
C TYR A 47 -6.22 -12.49 -8.11
N SER A 48 -6.64 -13.75 -8.22
CA SER A 48 -7.25 -14.32 -9.44
C SER A 48 -8.66 -13.79 -9.73
N GLU A 49 -9.38 -13.31 -8.73
CA GLU A 49 -10.68 -12.66 -8.94
C GLU A 49 -10.54 -11.24 -9.47
N VAL A 50 -9.39 -10.59 -9.23
CA VAL A 50 -9.15 -9.19 -9.62
C VAL A 50 -8.33 -9.08 -10.89
N ILE A 51 -7.16 -9.73 -10.95
CA ILE A 51 -6.22 -9.57 -12.07
C ILE A 51 -6.66 -10.41 -13.27
N GLY A 52 -6.86 -9.75 -14.41
CA GLY A 52 -7.45 -10.32 -15.63
C GLY A 52 -8.97 -10.19 -15.70
N ASN A 53 -9.65 -9.71 -14.66
CA ASN A 53 -11.10 -9.58 -14.62
C ASN A 53 -11.60 -8.43 -15.50
N SER A 54 -12.40 -8.74 -16.53
CA SER A 54 -13.00 -7.75 -17.45
C SER A 54 -14.03 -6.83 -16.77
N GLY A 55 -14.57 -7.21 -15.61
CA GLY A 55 -15.44 -6.38 -14.78
C GLY A 55 -14.68 -5.29 -14.00
N MET A 56 -13.35 -5.38 -13.91
CA MET A 56 -12.49 -4.40 -13.23
C MET A 56 -11.48 -3.75 -14.19
N PRO A 57 -11.93 -3.17 -15.32
CA PRO A 57 -11.03 -2.78 -16.42
C PRO A 57 -10.06 -1.65 -16.03
N TYR A 58 -10.48 -0.74 -15.16
CA TYR A 58 -9.61 0.35 -14.71
C TYR A 58 -8.49 -0.14 -13.79
N LEU A 59 -8.82 -0.95 -12.78
CA LEU A 59 -7.81 -1.49 -11.86
C LEU A 59 -6.79 -2.33 -12.62
N ASN A 60 -7.26 -3.17 -13.55
CA ASN A 60 -6.39 -3.93 -14.44
C ASN A 60 -5.54 -3.04 -15.36
N SER A 61 -6.08 -1.91 -15.86
CA SER A 61 -5.28 -0.94 -16.62
C SER A 61 -4.17 -0.29 -15.79
N LEU A 62 -4.40 -0.07 -14.49
CA LEU A 62 -3.40 0.47 -13.58
C LEU A 62 -2.34 -0.58 -13.26
N ALA A 63 -2.75 -1.82 -13.01
CA ALA A 63 -1.85 -2.95 -12.78
C ALA A 63 -0.93 -3.22 -13.99
N ALA A 64 -1.43 -3.06 -15.21
CA ALA A 64 -0.62 -3.17 -16.43
C ALA A 64 0.36 -2.01 -16.64
N LYS A 65 0.07 -0.83 -16.08
CA LYS A 65 0.85 0.40 -16.27
C LYS A 65 1.89 0.64 -15.18
N TYR A 66 1.60 0.22 -13.94
CA TYR A 66 2.39 0.49 -12.75
C TYR A 66 2.88 -0.80 -12.08
N GLY A 67 3.46 -0.69 -10.89
CA GLY A 67 3.92 -1.86 -10.14
C GLY A 67 2.77 -2.74 -9.66
N LEU A 68 2.90 -4.05 -9.85
CA LEU A 68 2.00 -5.08 -9.35
C LEU A 68 2.77 -6.04 -8.43
N ALA A 69 2.38 -6.10 -7.15
CA ALA A 69 2.96 -7.05 -6.20
C ALA A 69 2.22 -8.39 -6.31
N THR A 70 2.84 -9.38 -6.97
CA THR A 70 2.24 -10.70 -7.22
C THR A 70 2.41 -11.70 -6.08
N GLN A 71 3.17 -11.33 -5.05
CA GLN A 71 3.46 -12.14 -3.86
C GLN A 71 3.18 -11.35 -2.58
N TYR A 72 2.04 -10.63 -2.57
CA TYR A 72 1.55 -9.93 -1.38
C TYR A 72 0.39 -10.74 -0.79
N TYR A 73 0.50 -11.13 0.49
CA TYR A 73 -0.44 -12.03 1.15
C TYR A 73 -1.05 -11.38 2.40
N ALA A 74 -2.23 -11.86 2.79
CA ALA A 74 -2.78 -11.56 4.11
C ALA A 74 -1.87 -12.13 5.22
N ASN A 75 -1.81 -11.42 6.34
CA ASN A 75 -1.02 -11.77 7.51
C ASN A 75 -1.79 -12.68 8.48
N THR A 76 -3.11 -12.53 8.55
CA THR A 76 -3.98 -13.34 9.41
C THR A 76 -5.40 -13.42 8.85
N HIS A 77 -6.25 -14.19 9.50
CA HIS A 77 -7.70 -14.18 9.35
C HIS A 77 -8.31 -14.12 10.76
N PRO A 78 -9.32 -13.26 11.01
CA PRO A 78 -10.12 -12.49 10.05
C PRO A 78 -9.51 -11.14 9.60
N SER A 79 -10.23 -10.38 8.77
CA SER A 79 -9.68 -9.21 8.04
C SER A 79 -9.21 -8.07 8.95
N ILE A 80 -9.83 -7.90 10.12
CA ILE A 80 -9.48 -6.86 11.10
C ILE A 80 -7.99 -6.86 11.46
N GLY A 81 -7.37 -8.04 11.63
CA GLY A 81 -5.94 -8.15 11.94
C GLY A 81 -5.04 -7.64 10.81
N ASN A 82 -5.48 -7.72 9.55
CA ASN A 82 -4.75 -7.20 8.40
C ASN A 82 -4.82 -5.68 8.31
N TYR A 83 -5.97 -5.08 8.66
CA TYR A 83 -6.11 -3.63 8.78
C TYR A 83 -5.21 -3.06 9.86
N PHE A 84 -5.08 -3.76 11.00
CA PHE A 84 -4.12 -3.38 12.03
C PHE A 84 -2.67 -3.57 11.59
N MET A 85 -2.33 -4.68 10.93
CA MET A 85 -0.98 -4.85 10.37
C MET A 85 -0.59 -3.70 9.43
N LEU A 86 -1.53 -3.19 8.63
CA LEU A 86 -1.29 -2.04 7.75
C LEU A 86 -1.02 -0.72 8.48
N THR A 87 -1.56 -0.55 9.69
CA THR A 87 -1.64 0.75 10.34
C THR A 87 -0.80 0.83 11.62
N THR A 88 -0.58 -0.28 12.31
CA THR A 88 0.26 -0.41 13.51
C THR A 88 1.48 -1.31 13.30
N GLY A 89 1.52 -2.08 12.21
CA GLY A 89 2.61 -3.03 11.94
C GLY A 89 2.55 -4.30 12.78
N ARG A 90 1.41 -4.59 13.42
CA ARG A 90 1.17 -5.80 14.21
C ARG A 90 -0.27 -6.31 14.09
N ILE A 91 -0.47 -7.57 14.46
CA ILE A 91 -1.80 -8.16 14.61
C ILE A 91 -2.28 -7.81 16.03
N GLU A 92 -3.11 -6.77 16.15
CA GLU A 92 -3.65 -6.32 17.46
C GLU A 92 -4.73 -7.27 17.99
N THR A 93 -5.42 -7.96 17.08
CA THR A 93 -6.47 -8.93 17.39
C THR A 93 -6.74 -9.84 16.19
N GLU A 94 -7.25 -11.02 16.47
CA GLU A 94 -7.83 -11.97 15.51
C GLU A 94 -9.32 -12.24 15.84
N ASP A 95 -9.92 -11.37 16.64
CA ASP A 95 -11.33 -11.41 17.03
C ASP A 95 -12.12 -10.33 16.27
N ASP A 96 -13.05 -10.75 15.40
CA ASP A 96 -13.94 -9.84 14.65
C ASP A 96 -14.88 -9.04 15.55
N GLN A 97 -15.08 -9.48 16.80
CA GLN A 97 -15.90 -8.76 17.79
C GLN A 97 -15.07 -7.81 18.65
N PHE A 98 -13.78 -7.61 18.32
CA PHE A 98 -12.93 -6.69 19.04
C PHE A 98 -13.53 -5.28 19.03
N SER A 99 -13.65 -4.71 20.23
CA SER A 99 -14.21 -3.37 20.48
C SER A 99 -13.30 -2.50 21.35
N GLY A 100 -12.09 -2.98 21.63
CA GLY A 100 -11.12 -2.32 22.48
C GLY A 100 -10.53 -1.04 21.88
N LEU A 101 -9.82 -0.29 22.73
CA LEU A 101 -9.05 0.87 22.33
C LEU A 101 -7.58 0.46 22.10
N ILE A 102 -7.01 0.87 20.97
CA ILE A 102 -5.60 0.63 20.64
C ILE A 102 -4.82 1.92 20.87
N SER A 103 -3.74 1.81 21.65
CA SER A 103 -2.87 2.93 22.02
C SER A 103 -1.43 2.76 21.52
N ASP A 104 -1.14 1.63 20.88
CA ASP A 104 0.15 1.32 20.27
C ASP A 104 0.55 2.34 19.20
N ASP A 105 1.85 2.33 18.89
CA ASP A 105 2.39 3.19 17.85
C ASP A 105 1.83 2.82 16.48
N ASN A 106 1.57 3.85 15.67
CA ASN A 106 0.81 3.69 14.44
C ASN A 106 1.13 4.78 13.41
N ILE A 107 0.67 4.56 12.18
CA ILE A 107 0.97 5.41 11.03
C ILE A 107 0.51 6.87 11.22
N ILE A 108 -0.50 7.16 12.05
CA ILE A 108 -0.90 8.54 12.34
C ILE A 108 0.25 9.28 13.02
N ARG A 109 0.87 8.67 14.02
CA ARG A 109 1.93 9.30 14.82
C ARG A 109 3.15 9.58 13.97
N GLU A 110 3.52 8.63 13.12
CA GLU A 110 4.64 8.81 12.17
C GLU A 110 4.34 9.90 11.14
N LEU A 111 3.12 9.98 10.61
CA LEU A 111 2.71 11.06 9.71
C LEU A 111 2.72 12.42 10.40
N VAL A 112 2.20 12.52 11.62
CA VAL A 112 2.18 13.76 12.41
C VAL A 112 3.60 14.21 12.75
N LYS A 113 4.46 13.30 13.19
CA LYS A 113 5.88 13.55 13.49
C LYS A 113 6.64 14.06 12.26
N ALA A 114 6.28 13.58 11.06
CA ALA A 114 6.82 14.04 9.79
C ALA A 114 6.14 15.32 9.24
N GLY A 115 5.23 15.94 9.99
CA GLY A 115 4.49 17.14 9.57
C GLY A 115 3.54 16.89 8.39
N LYS A 116 3.09 15.65 8.18
CA LYS A 116 2.18 15.26 7.10
C LYS A 116 0.73 15.25 7.57
N THR A 117 -0.16 15.52 6.62
CA THR A 117 -1.60 15.41 6.83
C THR A 117 -2.07 14.02 6.43
N TRP A 118 -3.19 13.58 7.01
CA TRP A 118 -3.78 12.27 6.74
C TRP A 118 -5.30 12.35 6.84
N ARG A 119 -5.97 11.45 6.13
CA ARG A 119 -7.43 11.24 6.18
C ARG A 119 -7.72 9.76 5.94
N SER A 120 -8.72 9.23 6.63
CA SER A 120 -9.33 7.93 6.34
C SER A 120 -10.66 8.14 5.63
N TYR A 121 -10.96 7.28 4.66
CA TYR A 121 -12.20 7.28 3.91
C TYR A 121 -12.81 5.89 4.01
N ALA A 122 -13.97 5.79 4.63
CA ALA A 122 -14.66 4.53 4.83
C ALA A 122 -16.01 4.54 4.13
N GLU A 123 -16.34 3.40 3.51
CA GLU A 123 -17.64 3.18 2.88
C GLU A 123 -18.76 3.30 3.91
N SER A 124 -19.88 3.91 3.49
CA SER A 124 -21.14 3.93 4.26
C SER A 124 -21.03 4.46 5.68
N LEU A 125 -19.96 5.23 5.95
CA LEU A 125 -19.70 5.83 7.25
C LEU A 125 -20.91 6.68 7.70
N PRO A 126 -21.50 6.41 8.88
CA PRO A 126 -22.75 7.06 9.30
C PRO A 126 -22.68 8.59 9.36
N ASN A 127 -21.53 9.13 9.80
CA ASN A 127 -21.23 10.55 9.79
C ASN A 127 -19.71 10.78 9.86
N ILE A 128 -19.26 11.97 9.48
CA ILE A 128 -17.83 12.35 9.54
C ILE A 128 -17.35 12.23 11.00
N GLY A 129 -16.25 11.51 11.20
CA GLY A 129 -15.68 11.25 12.53
C GLY A 129 -16.35 10.11 13.30
N TYR A 130 -17.22 9.32 12.68
CA TYR A 130 -17.86 8.19 13.34
C TYR A 130 -16.83 7.14 13.81
N THR A 131 -16.90 6.80 15.10
CA THR A 131 -16.04 5.81 15.78
C THR A 131 -16.85 4.76 16.56
N GLY A 132 -18.18 4.73 16.36
CA GLY A 132 -19.08 3.74 16.95
C GLY A 132 -18.93 2.37 16.30
N GLY A 133 -19.83 1.44 16.68
CA GLY A 133 -19.86 0.07 16.16
C GLY A 133 -20.41 -0.04 14.74
N ASP A 134 -20.74 -1.26 14.33
CA ASP A 134 -21.25 -1.53 12.99
C ASP A 134 -22.62 -0.90 12.76
N VAL A 135 -22.81 -0.36 11.55
CA VAL A 135 -24.08 0.20 11.08
C VAL A 135 -24.18 -0.18 9.60
N PHE A 136 -24.78 -1.33 9.31
CA PHE A 136 -24.82 -1.88 7.96
C PHE A 136 -25.21 -0.81 6.90
N PRO A 137 -24.45 -0.67 5.80
CA PRO A 137 -23.33 -1.51 5.37
C PRO A 137 -21.94 -1.04 5.85
N TYR A 138 -21.85 -0.10 6.80
CA TYR A 138 -20.59 0.20 7.47
C TYR A 138 -20.21 -0.87 8.49
N GLU A 139 -19.02 -1.43 8.32
CA GLU A 139 -18.38 -2.34 9.26
C GLU A 139 -17.16 -1.66 9.88
N LYS A 140 -17.14 -1.53 11.21
CA LYS A 140 -16.06 -0.89 11.97
C LYS A 140 -14.74 -1.62 11.77
N GLY A 141 -14.78 -2.96 11.63
CA GLY A 141 -13.61 -3.80 11.39
C GLY A 141 -12.76 -3.37 10.18
N HIS A 142 -13.37 -2.72 9.19
CA HIS A 142 -12.68 -2.21 7.99
C HIS A 142 -12.08 -0.80 8.17
N ASN A 143 -12.23 -0.20 9.34
CA ASN A 143 -11.75 1.14 9.68
C ASN A 143 -10.88 1.10 10.96
N PRO A 144 -9.60 0.70 10.86
CA PRO A 144 -8.73 0.55 12.03
C PRO A 144 -8.57 1.85 12.83
N PHE A 145 -8.68 3.00 12.18
CA PHE A 145 -8.58 4.31 12.83
C PHE A 145 -9.73 4.59 13.82
N ALA A 146 -10.87 3.91 13.71
CA ALA A 146 -11.97 3.98 14.68
C ALA A 146 -11.66 3.26 16.01
N TYR A 147 -10.50 2.60 16.13
CA TYR A 147 -10.02 1.95 17.34
C TYR A 147 -8.88 2.72 18.03
N PHE A 148 -8.30 3.72 17.38
CA PHE A 148 -7.07 4.35 17.88
C PHE A 148 -7.37 5.44 18.91
N SER A 149 -6.60 5.46 20.01
CA SER A 149 -6.67 6.51 21.02
C SER A 149 -6.33 7.90 20.47
N ASP A 150 -5.63 7.97 19.35
CA ASP A 150 -5.32 9.21 18.62
C ASP A 150 -6.57 9.82 17.94
N VAL A 151 -7.67 9.07 17.84
CA VAL A 151 -8.89 9.44 17.11
C VAL A 151 -10.13 9.38 18.00
N VAL A 152 -10.34 8.27 18.70
CA VAL A 152 -11.52 8.04 19.54
C VAL A 152 -11.62 9.11 20.62
N GLY A 153 -12.78 9.77 20.70
CA GLY A 153 -13.03 10.84 21.68
C GLY A 153 -12.30 12.16 21.41
N THR A 154 -11.63 12.29 20.25
CA THR A 154 -10.95 13.54 19.86
C THR A 154 -11.81 14.38 18.92
N SER A 155 -11.56 15.70 18.87
CA SER A 155 -12.22 16.61 17.91
C SER A 155 -11.63 16.55 16.50
N GLN A 156 -10.70 15.63 16.23
CA GLN A 156 -10.05 15.51 14.93
C GLN A 156 -10.95 14.74 13.95
N PHE A 157 -11.78 15.47 13.19
CA PHE A 157 -12.60 14.92 12.12
C PHE A 157 -11.78 14.51 10.89
N ARG A 158 -10.95 13.46 11.04
CA ARG A 158 -10.08 12.93 9.97
C ARG A 158 -10.58 11.63 9.36
N ILE A 159 -11.65 11.06 9.90
CA ILE A 159 -12.42 9.97 9.28
C ILE A 159 -13.56 10.61 8.48
N CYS A 160 -13.51 10.46 7.16
CA CYS A 160 -14.47 11.01 6.23
C CYS A 160 -15.31 9.89 5.60
N SER A 161 -16.56 10.17 5.29
CA SER A 161 -17.39 9.27 4.50
C SER A 161 -16.96 9.32 3.03
N THR A 162 -16.99 8.18 2.34
CA THR A 162 -17.07 8.17 0.88
C THR A 162 -18.53 8.24 0.47
N THR A 163 -18.93 9.23 -0.33
CA THR A 163 -20.24 9.23 -1.00
C THR A 163 -20.32 8.17 -2.11
N VAL A 164 -19.22 7.46 -2.36
CA VAL A 164 -19.18 6.30 -3.25
C VAL A 164 -19.56 5.09 -2.40
N THR A 165 -20.74 4.52 -2.67
CA THR A 165 -21.08 3.17 -2.25
C THR A 165 -20.22 2.20 -3.07
N MET A 166 -19.57 1.23 -2.43
CA MET A 166 -18.74 0.20 -3.09
C MET A 166 -19.60 -0.75 -3.94
N ASP A 167 -20.92 -0.68 -3.82
CA ASP A 167 -21.91 -1.43 -4.59
C ASP A 167 -21.77 -1.24 -6.11
N HIS A 168 -21.05 -0.21 -6.59
CA HIS A 168 -20.77 -0.02 -8.02
C HIS A 168 -19.31 0.36 -8.33
N TRP A 169 -18.52 -0.65 -8.70
CA TRP A 169 -17.12 -0.59 -9.13
C TRP A 169 -16.78 0.50 -10.17
N GLN A 170 -17.68 0.83 -11.10
CA GLN A 170 -17.44 1.91 -12.07
C GLN A 170 -17.25 3.28 -11.39
N GLN A 171 -17.85 3.49 -10.22
CA GLN A 171 -17.79 4.75 -9.48
C GLN A 171 -16.47 4.91 -8.70
N LEU A 172 -15.86 3.82 -8.23
CA LEU A 172 -14.50 3.86 -7.67
C LEU A 172 -13.52 4.38 -8.71
N THR A 173 -13.60 3.85 -9.93
CA THR A 173 -12.73 4.26 -11.03
C THR A 173 -12.91 5.73 -11.40
N SER A 174 -14.13 6.27 -11.30
CA SER A 174 -14.42 7.67 -11.67
C SER A 174 -14.00 8.65 -10.57
N GLY A 175 -14.28 8.34 -9.30
CA GLY A 175 -13.82 9.13 -8.15
C GLY A 175 -12.29 9.14 -8.03
N PHE A 176 -11.63 7.98 -8.13
CA PHE A 176 -10.18 7.88 -8.07
C PHE A 176 -9.49 8.46 -9.31
N ARG A 177 -10.09 8.37 -10.50
CA ARG A 177 -9.58 9.08 -11.69
C ARG A 177 -9.56 10.59 -11.44
N GLN A 178 -10.58 11.15 -10.81
CA GLN A 178 -10.60 12.58 -10.48
C GLN A 178 -9.55 12.95 -9.42
N ILE A 179 -9.36 12.11 -8.39
CA ILE A 179 -8.39 12.37 -7.31
C ILE A 179 -6.94 12.21 -7.81
N SER A 180 -6.61 11.08 -8.44
CA SER A 180 -5.25 10.80 -8.92
C SER A 180 -4.79 11.79 -10.00
N ALA A 181 -5.64 12.12 -10.97
CA ALA A 181 -5.30 13.04 -12.05
C ALA A 181 -5.14 14.49 -11.59
N ARG A 182 -5.81 14.91 -10.50
CA ARG A 182 -5.71 16.27 -9.96
C ARG A 182 -4.49 16.49 -9.07
N TYR A 183 -3.91 15.44 -8.48
CA TYR A 183 -3.00 15.62 -7.33
C TYR A 183 -1.59 15.01 -7.47
N SER A 184 -1.23 14.41 -8.61
CA SER A 184 0.10 13.78 -8.81
C SER A 184 0.52 12.88 -7.64
N ALA A 185 -0.35 11.93 -7.29
CA ALA A 185 -0.21 11.08 -6.13
C ALA A 185 0.24 9.66 -6.49
N ALA A 186 1.06 9.05 -5.62
CA ALA A 186 1.27 7.60 -5.66
C ALA A 186 0.00 6.90 -5.15
N VAL A 187 -0.52 5.96 -5.92
CA VAL A 187 -1.69 5.15 -5.53
C VAL A 187 -1.24 3.71 -5.37
N ILE A 188 -1.45 3.16 -4.19
CA ILE A 188 -1.16 1.77 -3.84
C ILE A 188 -2.51 1.09 -3.66
N PHE A 189 -2.74 0.02 -4.42
CA PHE A 189 -3.88 -0.86 -4.23
C PHE A 189 -3.41 -2.08 -3.45
N LYS A 190 -4.13 -2.41 -2.38
CA LYS A 190 -3.96 -3.66 -1.66
C LYS A 190 -5.23 -4.47 -1.83
N ILE A 191 -5.08 -5.67 -2.38
CA ILE A 191 -6.13 -6.67 -2.42
C ILE A 191 -6.04 -7.48 -1.12
N MET A 192 -7.12 -7.54 -0.34
CA MET A 192 -7.21 -8.39 0.84
C MET A 192 -8.08 -9.59 0.50
N VAL A 193 -7.48 -10.76 0.65
CA VAL A 193 -8.16 -12.04 0.47
C VAL A 193 -8.82 -12.39 1.80
N SER A 194 -10.14 -12.53 1.84
CA SER A 194 -10.77 -13.35 2.87
C SER A 194 -10.76 -14.81 2.43
N TRP A 195 -10.61 -15.69 3.41
CA TRP A 195 -10.65 -17.14 3.22
C TRP A 195 -12.01 -17.67 3.63
#